data_AF-A0A7X6HMH4-F1
#
_entry.id   AF-A0A7X6HMH4-F1
#
_cell.length_a   1.000
_cell.length_b   1.000
_cell.length_c   1.000
_cell.angle_alpha   90.00
_cell.angle_beta   90.00
_cell.angle_gamma   90.00
#
_symmetry.space_group_name_H-M   'P 1'
#
loop_
_entity.id
_entity.type
_entity.pdbx_description
1 polymer ?
#
loop_
_entity_poly.entity_id
_entity_poly.type
_entity_poly.pdbx_seq_one_letter_code
_entity_poly.pdbx_strand_id
1 'polypeptide(L)'
;MNAIALQQQGGSEWEKLAKELYVAGKFEESAKYWQQAAVAFEVRGDWLNQAIALSNLSLTYQQFGRWQEADRAIEKSLSLLPPESGKNSPAELRAIAQILDIKGNGQLERGQVNNALKTWKQAASIYVKLKDELGWNLSLISQVKAMQELGLYEQACQTLMPAIGGDNQGNFAIPDRTCEELTNSKSLKKLQELLPTPLNPNLKSIQLTGSRLLGDVLRQLGFLDNSQKFLEAVDRAITPEKILKKKLWFG
;
A
#
# COMPACT_ATOMS: atom_id res chain seq x y z
N MET A 1 21.30 14.84 33.48
CA MET A 1 21.33 14.84 32.01
C MET A 1 20.49 16.02 31.53
N ASN A 2 21.09 16.96 30.80
CA ASN A 2 20.46 18.24 30.44
C ASN A 2 19.45 18.05 29.29
N ALA A 3 18.29 18.72 29.32
CA ALA A 3 17.22 18.61 28.32
C ALA A 3 17.69 18.88 26.87
N ILE A 4 18.77 19.66 26.73
CA ILE A 4 19.42 20.00 25.46
C ILE A 4 20.17 18.79 24.86
N ALA A 5 20.74 17.91 25.69
CA ALA A 5 21.46 16.72 25.22
C ALA A 5 20.50 15.61 24.71
N LEU A 6 19.30 15.51 25.28
CA LEU A 6 18.22 14.66 24.75
C LEU A 6 17.66 15.20 23.42
N GLN A 7 17.75 16.50 23.16
CA GLN A 7 17.29 17.11 21.91
C GLN A 7 18.22 16.87 20.71
N GLN A 8 19.52 16.63 20.93
CA GLN A 8 20.49 16.47 19.84
C GLN A 8 20.60 15.04 19.29
N GLN A 9 20.23 14.02 20.07
CA GLN A 9 20.12 12.62 19.60
C GLN A 9 18.65 12.15 19.46
N GLY A 10 17.73 12.75 20.23
CA GLY A 10 16.40 12.22 20.53
C GLY A 10 15.47 11.92 19.36
N GLY A 11 15.56 12.60 18.22
CA GLY A 11 14.61 12.42 17.13
C GLY A 11 14.53 10.96 16.65
N SER A 12 15.68 10.38 16.32
CA SER A 12 15.75 8.99 15.83
C SER A 12 15.42 7.97 16.92
N GLU A 13 15.78 8.24 18.18
CA GLU A 13 15.38 7.37 19.30
C GLU A 13 13.86 7.40 19.55
N TRP A 14 13.25 8.59 19.50
CA TRP A 14 11.82 8.77 19.63
C TRP A 14 11.07 8.11 18.47
N GLU A 15 11.57 8.21 17.24
CA GLU A 15 10.99 7.45 16.11
C GLU A 15 11.03 5.95 16.36
N LYS A 16 12.16 5.41 16.83
CA LYS A 16 12.31 3.98 17.09
C LYS A 16 11.29 3.51 18.12
N LEU A 17 11.18 4.22 19.25
CA LEU A 17 10.22 3.90 20.30
C LEU A 17 8.77 4.05 19.82
N ALA A 18 8.48 5.10 19.03
CA ALA A 18 7.16 5.30 18.45
C ALA A 18 6.75 4.14 17.52
N LYS A 19 7.68 3.62 16.70
CA LYS A 19 7.47 2.45 15.85
C LYS A 19 7.22 1.19 16.67
N GLU A 20 8.01 0.94 17.72
CA GLU A 20 7.83 -0.21 18.61
C GLU A 20 6.45 -0.19 19.30
N LEU A 21 6.04 0.97 19.82
CA LEU A 21 4.73 1.16 20.44
C LEU A 21 3.58 1.03 19.44
N TYR A 22 3.76 1.53 18.20
CA TYR A 22 2.77 1.37 17.13
C TYR A 22 2.54 -0.11 16.81
N VAL A 23 3.61 -0.88 16.64
CA VAL A 23 3.54 -2.33 16.38
C VAL A 23 2.90 -3.08 17.56
N ALA A 24 3.12 -2.61 18.79
CA ALA A 24 2.49 -3.15 19.99
C ALA A 24 1.02 -2.73 20.17
N GLY A 25 0.44 -1.95 19.25
CA GLY A 25 -0.94 -1.45 19.33
C GLY A 25 -1.15 -0.33 20.36
N LYS A 26 -0.08 0.20 20.95
CA LYS A 26 -0.09 1.29 21.93
C LYS A 26 -0.11 2.64 21.23
N PHE A 27 -1.17 2.91 20.48
CA PHE A 27 -1.22 4.04 19.55
C PHE A 27 -1.16 5.40 20.24
N GLU A 28 -1.83 5.58 21.38
CA GLU A 28 -1.77 6.84 22.13
C GLU A 28 -0.37 7.16 22.66
N GLU A 29 0.37 6.15 23.15
CA GLU A 29 1.76 6.32 23.59
C GLU A 29 2.68 6.59 22.38
N SER A 30 2.50 5.85 21.29
CA SER A 30 3.24 6.04 20.04
C SER A 30 3.10 7.46 19.50
N ALA A 31 1.89 8.03 19.50
CA ALA A 31 1.64 9.39 19.02
C ALA A 31 2.45 10.44 19.80
N LYS A 32 2.63 10.27 21.11
CA LYS A 32 3.45 11.18 21.94
C LYS A 32 4.90 11.20 21.48
N TYR A 33 5.47 10.03 21.18
CA TYR A 33 6.86 9.92 20.72
C TYR A 33 7.04 10.38 19.27
N TRP A 34 6.07 10.14 18.38
CA TRP A 34 6.09 10.72 17.05
C TRP A 34 6.05 12.26 17.09
N GLN A 35 5.26 12.83 17.99
CA GLN A 35 5.22 14.28 18.19
C GLN A 35 6.56 14.84 18.69
N GLN A 36 7.22 14.14 19.62
CA GLN A 36 8.56 14.50 20.10
C GLN A 36 9.60 14.42 18.98
N ALA A 37 9.58 13.34 18.18
CA ALA A 37 10.44 13.17 17.01
C ALA A 37 10.29 14.34 16.03
N ALA A 38 9.06 14.69 15.65
CA ALA A 38 8.78 15.80 14.76
C ALA A 38 9.35 17.13 15.28
N VAL A 39 9.20 17.44 16.57
CA VAL A 39 9.78 18.66 17.16
C VAL A 39 11.31 18.62 17.16
N ALA A 40 11.92 17.46 17.44
CA ALA A 40 13.38 17.31 17.39
C ALA A 40 13.95 17.58 16.01
N PHE A 41 13.28 17.10 14.96
CA PHE A 41 13.69 17.33 13.58
C PHE A 41 13.46 18.79 13.16
N GLU A 42 12.36 19.39 13.59
CA GLU A 42 12.07 20.82 13.38
C GLU A 42 13.17 21.73 13.94
N VAL A 43 13.57 21.51 15.21
CA VAL A 43 14.63 22.28 15.88
C VAL A 43 15.98 22.15 15.16
N ARG A 44 16.24 21.02 14.52
CA ARG A 44 17.47 20.75 13.76
C ARG A 44 17.41 21.21 12.30
N GLY A 45 16.26 21.70 11.83
CA GLY A 45 16.05 22.02 10.41
C GLY A 45 16.05 20.78 9.51
N ASP A 46 15.81 19.59 10.05
CA ASP A 46 15.72 18.33 9.29
C ASP A 46 14.28 18.11 8.80
N TRP A 47 13.88 18.89 7.82
CA TRP A 47 12.51 18.94 7.30
C TRP A 47 12.05 17.61 6.67
N LEU A 48 12.96 16.84 6.05
CA LEU A 48 12.64 15.52 5.49
C LEU A 48 12.19 14.56 6.59
N ASN A 49 12.99 14.40 7.65
CA ASN A 49 12.61 13.51 8.76
C ASN A 49 11.45 14.09 9.59
N GLN A 50 11.33 15.41 9.70
CA GLN A 50 10.15 16.03 10.30
C GLN A 50 8.87 15.65 9.54
N ALA A 51 8.87 15.71 8.21
CA ALA A 51 7.73 15.34 7.40
C ALA A 51 7.38 13.84 7.55
N ILE A 52 8.39 12.97 7.59
CA ILE A 52 8.19 11.53 7.83
C ILE A 52 7.63 11.26 9.23
N ALA A 53 8.14 11.92 10.27
CA ALA A 53 7.61 11.77 11.63
C ALA A 53 6.15 12.25 11.73
N LEU A 54 5.81 13.37 11.06
CA LEU A 54 4.45 13.91 11.01
C LEU A 54 3.46 13.00 10.25
N SER A 55 3.89 12.36 9.17
CA SER A 55 3.01 11.43 8.46
C SER A 55 2.77 10.13 9.23
N ASN A 56 3.79 9.63 9.94
CA ASN A 56 3.61 8.52 10.86
C ASN A 56 2.74 8.92 12.07
N LEU A 57 2.87 10.14 12.57
CA LEU A 57 1.95 10.68 13.58
C LEU A 57 0.50 10.66 13.09
N SER A 58 0.26 11.08 11.84
CA SER A 58 -1.05 10.98 11.21
C SER A 58 -1.55 9.54 11.16
N LEU A 59 -0.73 8.62 10.64
CA LEU A 59 -1.07 7.19 10.58
C LEU A 59 -1.44 6.65 11.97
N THR A 60 -0.67 6.99 13.00
CA THR A 60 -0.94 6.59 14.38
C THR A 60 -2.27 7.16 14.87
N TYR A 61 -2.58 8.43 14.63
CA TYR A 61 -3.88 9.01 14.98
C TYR A 61 -5.07 8.34 14.28
N GLN A 62 -4.92 7.90 13.03
CA GLN A 62 -5.95 7.16 12.29
C GLN A 62 -6.32 5.85 13.02
N GLN A 63 -5.33 5.12 13.56
CA GLN A 63 -5.55 3.82 14.23
C GLN A 63 -6.50 3.87 15.43
N PHE A 64 -6.70 5.04 16.05
CA PHE A 64 -7.61 5.22 17.18
C PHE A 64 -8.60 6.37 16.96
N GLY A 65 -8.90 6.68 15.69
CA GLY A 65 -10.03 7.53 15.30
C GLY A 65 -9.84 9.04 15.54
N ARG A 66 -8.62 9.52 15.77
CA ARG A 66 -8.31 10.95 15.96
C ARG A 66 -8.12 11.65 14.61
N TRP A 67 -9.19 11.69 13.82
CA TRP A 67 -9.15 12.12 12.42
C TRP A 67 -8.73 13.56 12.22
N GLN A 68 -9.14 14.48 13.10
CA GLN A 68 -8.77 15.90 12.99
C GLN A 68 -7.28 16.13 13.27
N GLU A 69 -6.70 15.39 14.21
CA GLU A 69 -5.26 15.38 14.46
C GLU A 69 -4.49 14.73 13.32
N ALA A 70 -5.02 13.63 12.76
CA ALA A 70 -4.43 12.97 11.62
C ALA A 70 -4.37 13.90 10.40
N ASP A 71 -5.48 14.54 10.05
CA ASP A 71 -5.57 15.48 8.92
C ASP A 71 -4.58 16.65 9.11
N ARG A 72 -4.49 17.24 10.31
CA ARG A 72 -3.50 18.29 10.60
C ARG A 72 -2.06 17.82 10.44
N ALA A 73 -1.74 16.63 10.93
CA ALA A 73 -0.38 16.09 10.86
C ALA A 73 0.04 15.76 9.43
N ILE A 74 -0.85 15.16 8.62
CA ILE A 74 -0.55 14.83 7.22
C ILE A 74 -0.47 16.09 6.34
N GLU A 75 -1.29 17.11 6.61
CA GLU A 75 -1.21 18.40 5.93
C GLU A 75 0.10 19.12 6.24
N LYS A 76 0.52 19.16 7.52
CA LYS A 76 1.83 19.73 7.88
C LYS A 76 2.97 18.97 7.21
N SER A 77 2.91 17.63 7.16
CA SER A 77 3.89 16.80 6.45
C SER A 77 4.00 17.16 4.97
N LEU A 78 2.87 17.25 4.25
CA LEU A 78 2.84 17.62 2.83
C LEU A 78 3.24 19.09 2.56
N SER A 79 3.06 19.98 3.53
CA SER A 79 3.53 21.38 3.40
C SER A 79 5.05 21.49 3.44
N LEU A 80 5.72 20.59 4.16
CA LEU A 80 7.19 20.50 4.22
C LEU A 80 7.76 19.80 2.97
N LEU A 81 7.00 18.85 2.40
CA LEU A 81 7.38 18.09 1.21
C LEU A 81 6.30 18.19 0.11
N PRO A 82 6.20 19.35 -0.58
CA PRO A 82 5.19 19.54 -1.60
C PRO A 82 5.39 18.59 -2.81
N PRO A 83 4.39 17.76 -3.17
CA PRO A 83 4.49 16.80 -4.28
C PRO A 83 4.77 17.44 -5.64
N GLU A 84 4.33 18.69 -5.82
CA GLU A 84 4.33 19.40 -7.10
C GLU A 84 5.58 20.28 -7.31
N SER A 85 6.54 20.28 -6.37
CA SER A 85 7.71 21.18 -6.42
C SER A 85 8.60 20.99 -7.65
N GLY A 86 8.57 19.80 -8.27
CA GLY A 86 9.41 19.43 -9.41
C GLY A 86 10.92 19.33 -9.12
N LYS A 87 11.36 19.66 -7.89
CA LYS A 87 12.77 19.73 -7.49
C LYS A 87 13.16 18.69 -6.42
N ASN A 88 12.24 17.81 -6.07
CA ASN A 88 12.42 16.81 -5.02
C ASN A 88 13.51 15.80 -5.41
N SER A 89 14.44 15.54 -4.50
CA SER A 89 15.40 14.43 -4.59
C SER A 89 14.69 13.07 -4.53
N PRO A 90 15.36 11.97 -4.92
CA PRO A 90 14.79 10.63 -4.81
C PRO A 90 14.33 10.25 -3.39
N ALA A 91 15.00 10.75 -2.34
CA ALA A 91 14.62 10.49 -0.95
C ALA A 91 13.31 11.21 -0.59
N GLU A 92 13.18 12.48 -0.98
CA GLU A 92 11.95 13.26 -0.78
C GLU A 92 10.79 12.67 -1.57
N LEU A 93 11.00 12.30 -2.83
CA LEU A 93 9.98 11.63 -3.64
C LEU A 93 9.47 10.35 -2.96
N ARG A 94 10.38 9.54 -2.40
CA ARG A 94 9.99 8.32 -1.68
C ARG A 94 9.19 8.64 -0.42
N ALA A 95 9.56 9.69 0.32
CA ALA A 95 8.79 10.15 1.47
C ALA A 95 7.39 10.64 1.04
N ILE A 96 7.32 11.46 0.00
CA ILE A 96 6.05 11.99 -0.55
C ILE A 96 5.12 10.85 -0.97
N ALA A 97 5.61 9.84 -1.67
CA ALA A 97 4.80 8.71 -2.08
C ALA A 97 4.18 7.96 -0.87
N GLN A 98 4.98 7.70 0.17
CA GLN A 98 4.49 7.09 1.41
C GLN A 98 3.49 7.98 2.18
N ILE A 99 3.72 9.29 2.21
CA ILE A 99 2.80 10.27 2.81
C ILE A 99 1.46 10.25 2.07
N LEU A 100 1.48 10.19 0.74
CA LEU A 100 0.27 10.07 -0.08
C LEU A 100 -0.44 8.74 0.16
N ASP A 101 0.29 7.62 0.31
CA ASP A 101 -0.33 6.33 0.64
C ASP A 101 -1.08 6.38 1.98
N ILE A 102 -0.48 6.98 3.02
CA ILE A 102 -1.12 7.20 4.34
C ILE A 102 -2.37 8.08 4.20
N LYS A 103 -2.29 9.16 3.42
CA LYS A 103 -3.42 10.05 3.16
C LYS A 103 -4.56 9.31 2.45
N GLY A 104 -4.23 8.52 1.43
CA GLY A 104 -5.21 7.71 0.68
C GLY A 104 -5.90 6.69 1.57
N ASN A 105 -5.16 6.00 2.45
CA ASN A 105 -5.74 5.05 3.42
C ASN A 105 -6.75 5.75 4.34
N GLY A 106 -6.37 6.87 4.96
CA GLY A 106 -7.27 7.63 5.82
C GLY A 106 -8.46 8.28 5.09
N GLN A 107 -8.35 8.51 3.78
CA GLN A 107 -9.48 8.93 2.95
C GLN A 107 -10.46 7.77 2.72
N LEU A 108 -9.96 6.58 2.38
CA LEU A 108 -10.79 5.39 2.16
C LEU A 108 -11.54 4.98 3.43
N GLU A 109 -10.88 4.94 4.59
CA GLU A 109 -11.49 4.59 5.88
C GLU A 109 -12.65 5.52 6.27
N ARG A 110 -12.68 6.73 5.71
CA ARG A 110 -13.76 7.72 5.91
C ARG A 110 -14.76 7.78 4.75
N GLY A 111 -14.75 6.79 3.86
CA GLY A 111 -15.64 6.71 2.70
C GLY A 111 -15.35 7.74 1.61
N GLN A 112 -14.22 8.43 1.64
CA GLN A 112 -13.82 9.40 0.60
C GLN A 112 -13.15 8.68 -0.58
N VAL A 113 -13.84 7.68 -1.13
CA VAL A 113 -13.28 6.70 -2.07
C VAL A 113 -12.66 7.35 -3.32
N ASN A 114 -13.34 8.34 -3.89
CA ASN A 114 -12.83 9.10 -5.05
C ASN A 114 -11.54 9.87 -4.72
N ASN A 115 -11.45 10.47 -3.53
CA ASN A 115 -10.26 11.19 -3.10
C ASN A 115 -9.10 10.21 -2.88
N ALA A 116 -9.36 9.07 -2.22
CA ALA A 116 -8.38 8.02 -1.99
C ALA A 116 -7.78 7.51 -3.31
N LEU A 117 -8.64 7.20 -4.29
CA LEU A 117 -8.21 6.77 -5.63
C LEU A 117 -7.31 7.80 -6.31
N LYS A 118 -7.69 9.09 -6.27
CA LYS A 118 -6.87 10.18 -6.82
C LYS A 118 -5.51 10.29 -6.13
N THR A 119 -5.50 10.21 -4.79
CA THR A 119 -4.27 10.29 -3.98
C THR A 119 -3.32 9.14 -4.29
N TRP A 120 -3.82 7.90 -4.38
CA TRP A 120 -2.96 6.76 -4.74
C TRP A 120 -2.48 6.81 -6.18
N LYS A 121 -3.26 7.34 -7.14
CA LYS A 121 -2.76 7.60 -8.50
C LYS A 121 -1.55 8.54 -8.49
N GLN A 122 -1.56 9.56 -7.62
CA GLN A 122 -0.41 10.44 -7.44
C GLN A 122 0.79 9.68 -6.85
N ALA A 123 0.60 8.88 -5.79
CA ALA A 123 1.66 8.06 -5.20
C ALA A 123 2.28 7.09 -6.23
N ALA A 124 1.44 6.36 -6.98
CA ALA A 124 1.88 5.46 -8.05
C ALA A 124 2.75 6.18 -9.08
N SER A 125 2.37 7.39 -9.52
CA SER A 125 3.17 8.17 -10.47
C SER A 125 4.58 8.50 -9.95
N ILE A 126 4.73 8.68 -8.63
CA ILE A 126 6.02 8.93 -8.00
C ILE A 126 6.84 7.64 -7.93
N TYR A 127 6.21 6.52 -7.58
CA TYR A 127 6.89 5.22 -7.61
C TYR A 127 7.40 4.84 -9.01
N VAL A 128 6.67 5.20 -10.07
CA VAL A 128 7.18 5.08 -11.46
C VAL A 128 8.45 5.90 -11.66
N LYS A 129 8.47 7.17 -11.26
CA LYS A 129 9.65 8.04 -11.38
C LYS A 129 10.86 7.48 -10.63
N LEU A 130 10.61 6.84 -9.47
CA LEU A 130 11.63 6.21 -8.64
C LEU A 130 12.06 4.82 -9.14
N LYS A 131 11.37 4.26 -10.13
CA LYS A 131 11.49 2.85 -10.54
C LYS A 131 11.28 1.88 -9.36
N ASP A 132 10.39 2.25 -8.43
CA ASP A 132 10.04 1.45 -7.26
C ASP A 132 8.85 0.54 -7.59
N GLU A 133 9.16 -0.67 -8.05
CA GLU A 133 8.15 -1.67 -8.43
C GLU A 133 7.27 -2.09 -7.24
N LEU A 134 7.84 -2.20 -6.05
CA LEU A 134 7.12 -2.62 -4.85
C LEU A 134 6.08 -1.56 -4.46
N GLY A 135 6.51 -0.30 -4.34
CA GLY A 135 5.62 0.82 -4.02
C GLY A 135 4.55 1.04 -5.08
N TRP A 136 4.91 0.93 -6.36
CA TRP A 136 3.95 1.03 -7.46
C TRP A 136 2.86 -0.04 -7.35
N ASN A 137 3.24 -1.32 -7.22
CA ASN A 137 2.29 -2.42 -7.10
C ASN A 137 1.41 -2.32 -5.85
N LEU A 138 1.95 -1.90 -4.70
CA LEU A 138 1.15 -1.63 -3.49
C LEU A 138 0.11 -0.54 -3.75
N SER A 139 0.49 0.53 -4.42
CA SER A 139 -0.43 1.61 -4.77
C SER A 139 -1.52 1.14 -5.73
N LEU A 140 -1.21 0.26 -6.70
CA LEU A 140 -2.22 -0.35 -7.59
C LEU A 140 -3.24 -1.17 -6.80
N ILE A 141 -2.80 -1.98 -5.82
CA ILE A 141 -3.72 -2.74 -4.95
C ILE A 141 -4.67 -1.81 -4.20
N SER A 142 -4.18 -0.69 -3.67
CA SER A 142 -5.03 0.29 -2.98
C SER A 142 -6.03 0.96 -3.94
N GLN A 143 -5.59 1.33 -5.15
CA GLN A 143 -6.47 1.86 -6.19
C GLN A 143 -7.59 0.89 -6.56
N VAL A 144 -7.26 -0.40 -6.70
CA VAL A 144 -8.22 -1.46 -7.04
C VAL A 144 -9.31 -1.59 -5.97
N LYS A 145 -8.95 -1.54 -4.69
CA LYS A 145 -9.95 -1.56 -3.60
C LYS A 145 -10.94 -0.39 -3.73
N ALA A 146 -10.44 0.82 -3.96
CA ALA A 146 -11.31 1.97 -4.21
C ALA A 146 -12.14 1.82 -5.49
N MET A 147 -11.57 1.29 -6.57
CA MET A 147 -12.30 1.04 -7.82
C MET A 147 -13.44 0.04 -7.61
N GLN A 148 -13.25 -1.01 -6.80
CA GLN A 148 -14.31 -1.97 -6.47
C GLN A 148 -15.47 -1.32 -5.70
N GLU A 149 -15.18 -0.44 -4.73
CA GLU A 149 -16.20 0.33 -4.01
C GLU A 149 -16.96 1.31 -4.92
N LEU A 150 -16.30 1.82 -5.96
CA LEU A 150 -16.91 2.68 -6.98
C LEU A 150 -17.63 1.90 -8.09
N GLY A 151 -17.60 0.55 -8.07
CA GLY A 151 -18.16 -0.29 -9.13
C GLY A 151 -17.38 -0.28 -10.45
N LEU A 152 -16.13 0.22 -10.45
CA LEU A 152 -15.25 0.32 -11.61
C LEU A 152 -14.50 -1.00 -11.87
N TYR A 153 -15.23 -2.11 -11.98
CA TYR A 153 -14.66 -3.46 -12.01
C TYR A 153 -13.76 -3.73 -13.22
N GLU A 154 -14.08 -3.17 -14.39
CA GLU A 154 -13.25 -3.30 -15.58
C GLU A 154 -11.87 -2.65 -15.39
N GLN A 155 -11.85 -1.41 -14.88
CA GLN A 155 -10.60 -0.70 -14.57
C GLN A 155 -9.83 -1.39 -13.45
N ALA A 156 -10.53 -1.93 -12.45
CA ALA A 156 -9.93 -2.71 -11.37
C ALA A 156 -9.18 -3.94 -11.92
N CYS A 157 -9.79 -4.67 -12.86
CA CYS A 157 -9.18 -5.82 -13.52
C CYS A 157 -7.89 -5.44 -14.27
N GLN A 158 -7.95 -4.39 -15.10
CA GLN A 158 -6.78 -3.88 -15.83
C GLN A 158 -5.66 -3.47 -14.86
N THR A 159 -6.01 -2.72 -13.82
CA THR A 159 -5.08 -2.19 -12.81
C THR A 159 -4.41 -3.30 -11.99
N LEU A 160 -5.05 -4.45 -11.82
CA LEU A 160 -4.47 -5.61 -11.12
C LEU A 160 -3.39 -6.33 -11.92
N MET A 161 -3.44 -6.30 -13.25
CA MET A 161 -2.58 -7.14 -14.09
C MET A 161 -1.09 -7.00 -13.80
N PRO A 162 -0.52 -5.78 -13.64
CA PRO A 162 0.90 -5.66 -13.34
C PRO A 162 1.27 -6.22 -11.96
N ALA A 163 0.40 -6.02 -10.96
CA ALA A 163 0.64 -6.44 -9.57
C ALA A 163 0.62 -7.96 -9.38
N ILE A 164 -0.05 -8.71 -10.27
CA ILE A 164 -0.18 -10.17 -10.18
C ILE A 164 0.76 -10.93 -11.13
N GLY A 165 1.61 -10.22 -11.88
CA GLY A 165 2.54 -10.81 -12.84
C GLY A 165 1.93 -11.13 -14.21
N GLY A 166 0.88 -10.41 -14.62
CA GLY A 166 0.42 -10.40 -16.01
C GLY A 166 1.47 -9.83 -16.97
N ASP A 167 1.20 -9.92 -18.28
CA ASP A 167 2.06 -9.32 -19.31
C ASP A 167 2.32 -7.84 -18.94
N ASN A 168 3.60 -7.44 -18.79
CA ASN A 168 4.12 -6.08 -18.48
C ASN A 168 4.86 -5.89 -17.14
N GLN A 169 5.35 -6.96 -16.48
CA GLN A 169 6.27 -6.80 -15.33
C GLN A 169 7.45 -5.87 -15.67
N GLY A 170 7.73 -4.92 -14.77
CA GLY A 170 8.84 -3.97 -14.90
C GLY A 170 8.63 -2.78 -15.86
N ASN A 171 7.52 -2.71 -16.61
CA ASN A 171 7.27 -1.61 -17.56
C ASN A 171 6.41 -0.47 -16.99
N PHE A 172 6.01 -0.54 -15.71
CA PHE A 172 5.21 0.49 -15.04
C PHE A 172 3.96 0.94 -15.82
N ALA A 173 3.34 0.01 -16.55
CA ALA A 173 2.21 0.27 -17.44
C ALA A 173 1.01 -0.60 -17.08
N ILE A 174 -0.17 0.03 -17.06
CA ILE A 174 -1.46 -0.67 -16.93
C ILE A 174 -1.91 -1.04 -18.36
N PRO A 175 -2.25 -2.31 -18.64
CA PRO A 175 -2.67 -2.72 -19.97
C PRO A 175 -4.02 -2.09 -20.36
N ASP A 176 -4.12 -1.62 -21.60
CA ASP A 176 -5.35 -1.12 -22.21
C ASP A 176 -6.01 -2.24 -23.03
N ARG A 177 -6.54 -3.24 -22.32
CA ARG A 177 -7.23 -4.43 -22.86
C ARG A 177 -8.44 -4.74 -22.00
N THR A 178 -9.45 -5.42 -22.53
CA THR A 178 -10.63 -5.75 -21.72
C THR A 178 -10.29 -6.82 -20.68
N CYS A 179 -11.05 -6.88 -19.59
CA CYS A 179 -10.87 -7.92 -18.57
C CYS A 179 -11.11 -9.30 -19.17
N GLU A 180 -12.04 -9.44 -20.11
CA GLU A 180 -12.27 -10.69 -20.85
C GLU A 180 -11.03 -11.13 -21.62
N GLU A 181 -10.37 -10.22 -22.36
CA GLU A 181 -9.13 -10.51 -23.07
C GLU A 181 -7.99 -10.88 -22.11
N LEU A 182 -7.87 -10.16 -20.99
CA LEU A 182 -6.85 -10.37 -19.97
C LEU A 182 -7.06 -11.67 -19.19
N THR A 183 -8.29 -12.17 -19.11
CA THR A 183 -8.66 -13.33 -18.29
C THR A 183 -9.27 -14.48 -19.11
N ASN A 184 -9.04 -14.50 -20.42
CA ASN A 184 -9.35 -15.64 -21.26
C ASN A 184 -8.65 -16.92 -20.73
N SER A 185 -9.14 -18.09 -21.14
CA SER A 185 -8.65 -19.40 -20.64
C SER A 185 -7.12 -19.56 -20.68
N LYS A 186 -6.47 -19.10 -21.74
CA LYS A 186 -5.00 -19.17 -21.90
C LYS A 186 -4.29 -18.23 -20.92
N SER A 187 -4.72 -16.97 -20.84
CA SER A 187 -4.15 -15.97 -19.94
C SER A 187 -4.37 -16.35 -18.47
N LEU A 188 -5.56 -16.84 -18.13
CA LEU A 188 -5.90 -17.27 -16.78
C LEU A 188 -5.04 -18.46 -16.34
N LYS A 189 -4.84 -19.44 -17.22
CA LYS A 189 -3.94 -20.57 -16.95
C LYS A 189 -2.51 -20.11 -16.67
N LYS A 190 -1.98 -19.18 -17.49
CA LYS A 190 -0.65 -18.59 -17.27
C LYS A 190 -0.56 -17.88 -15.92
N LEU A 191 -1.57 -17.09 -15.54
CA LEU A 191 -1.62 -16.43 -14.24
C LEU A 191 -1.64 -17.44 -13.07
N GLN A 192 -2.38 -18.55 -13.22
CA GLN A 192 -2.43 -19.61 -12.20
C GLN A 192 -1.08 -20.29 -11.99
N GLU A 193 -0.31 -20.51 -13.07
CA GLU A 193 1.03 -21.09 -13.01
C GLU A 193 2.04 -20.19 -12.27
N LEU A 194 1.78 -18.89 -12.18
CA LEU A 194 2.62 -17.93 -11.45
C LEU A 194 2.33 -17.85 -9.95
N LEU A 195 1.21 -18.41 -9.47
CA LEU A 195 0.81 -18.34 -8.06
C LEU A 195 1.72 -19.13 -7.09
N PRO A 196 2.16 -20.37 -7.40
CA PRO A 196 2.95 -21.18 -6.47
C PRO A 196 4.37 -20.63 -6.24
N THR A 197 4.96 -20.06 -7.29
CA THR A 197 6.33 -19.52 -7.33
C THR A 197 6.26 -18.08 -7.78
N PRO A 198 6.01 -17.13 -6.86
CA PRO A 198 6.01 -15.71 -7.20
C PRO A 198 7.38 -15.32 -7.72
N LEU A 199 7.41 -14.58 -8.83
CA LEU A 199 8.62 -14.17 -9.54
C LEU A 199 9.58 -13.35 -8.66
N ASN A 200 9.05 -12.69 -7.61
CA ASN A 200 9.82 -11.96 -6.62
C ASN A 200 9.29 -12.29 -5.20
N PRO A 201 10.12 -12.84 -4.30
CA PRO A 201 9.71 -13.14 -2.92
C PRO A 201 9.14 -11.92 -2.17
N ASN A 202 9.63 -10.71 -2.46
CA ASN A 202 9.15 -9.46 -1.85
C ASN A 202 7.76 -9.06 -2.36
N LEU A 203 7.34 -9.54 -3.53
CA LEU A 203 6.03 -9.29 -4.12
C LEU A 203 5.02 -10.41 -3.85
N LYS A 204 5.42 -11.52 -3.22
CA LYS A 204 4.54 -12.68 -2.98
C LYS A 204 3.21 -12.28 -2.34
N SER A 205 3.25 -11.49 -1.27
CA SER A 205 2.04 -11.05 -0.56
C SER A 205 1.14 -10.18 -1.45
N ILE A 206 1.74 -9.30 -2.24
CA ILE A 206 1.03 -8.40 -3.16
C ILE A 206 0.39 -9.18 -4.29
N GLN A 207 1.13 -10.10 -4.90
CA GLN A 207 0.63 -10.97 -5.96
C GLN A 207 -0.55 -11.78 -5.45
N LEU A 208 -0.43 -12.43 -4.29
CA LEU A 208 -1.53 -13.21 -3.70
C LEU A 208 -2.75 -12.34 -3.38
N THR A 209 -2.54 -11.15 -2.82
CA THR A 209 -3.62 -10.19 -2.53
C THR A 209 -4.30 -9.75 -3.81
N GLY A 210 -3.53 -9.32 -4.82
CA GLY A 210 -4.05 -8.91 -6.12
C GLY A 210 -4.78 -10.04 -6.84
N SER A 211 -4.29 -11.27 -6.72
CA SER A 211 -4.95 -12.44 -7.33
C SER A 211 -6.28 -12.76 -6.66
N ARG A 212 -6.40 -12.61 -5.34
CA ARG A 212 -7.71 -12.70 -4.66
C ARG A 212 -8.67 -11.61 -5.15
N LEU A 213 -8.20 -10.36 -5.20
CA LEU A 213 -9.00 -9.24 -5.69
C LEU A 213 -9.44 -9.46 -7.14
N LEU A 214 -8.60 -10.06 -8.00
CA LEU A 214 -8.98 -10.40 -9.36
C LEU A 214 -10.14 -11.38 -9.38
N GLY A 215 -10.08 -12.44 -8.55
CA GLY A 215 -11.20 -13.38 -8.40
C GLY A 215 -12.51 -12.68 -8.02
N ASP A 216 -12.45 -11.75 -7.06
CA ASP A 216 -13.62 -10.96 -6.66
C ASP A 216 -14.14 -10.06 -7.78
N VAL A 217 -13.25 -9.38 -8.51
CA VAL A 217 -13.58 -8.55 -9.68
C VAL A 217 -14.24 -9.38 -10.78
N LEU A 218 -13.69 -10.55 -11.10
CA LEU A 218 -14.25 -11.47 -12.09
C LEU A 218 -15.66 -11.91 -11.72
N ARG A 219 -15.92 -12.16 -10.43
CA ARG A 219 -17.27 -12.49 -9.94
C ARG A 219 -18.25 -11.35 -10.20
N GLN A 220 -17.85 -10.11 -9.92
CA GLN A 220 -18.70 -8.92 -10.13
C GLN A 220 -18.96 -8.63 -11.61
N LEU A 221 -18.02 -8.97 -12.49
CA LEU A 221 -18.19 -8.87 -13.94
C LEU A 221 -19.00 -10.03 -14.55
N GLY A 222 -19.42 -11.03 -13.75
CA GLY A 222 -20.19 -12.18 -14.23
C GLY A 222 -19.34 -13.32 -14.80
N PHE A 223 -18.01 -13.25 -14.75
CA PHE A 223 -17.10 -14.32 -15.16
C PHE A 223 -16.96 -15.38 -14.04
N LEU A 224 -18.08 -15.97 -13.62
CA LEU A 224 -18.18 -16.82 -12.43
C LEU A 224 -17.25 -18.06 -12.49
N ASP A 225 -17.21 -18.75 -13.62
CA ASP A 225 -16.34 -19.92 -13.80
C ASP A 225 -14.86 -19.56 -13.68
N ASN A 226 -14.46 -18.42 -14.26
CA ASN A 226 -13.08 -17.94 -14.21
C ASN A 226 -12.73 -17.51 -12.78
N SER A 227 -13.63 -16.79 -12.11
CA SER A 227 -13.49 -16.39 -10.71
C SER A 227 -13.27 -17.61 -9.80
N GLN A 228 -14.13 -18.63 -9.90
CA GLN A 228 -14.03 -19.84 -9.09
C GLN A 228 -12.70 -20.56 -9.32
N LYS A 229 -12.37 -20.88 -10.57
CA LYS A 229 -11.13 -21.58 -10.92
C LYS A 229 -9.90 -20.84 -10.43
N PHE A 230 -9.91 -19.52 -10.51
CA PHE A 230 -8.78 -18.68 -10.09
C PHE A 230 -8.64 -18.61 -8.57
N LEU A 231 -9.73 -18.39 -7.84
CA LEU A 231 -9.72 -18.37 -6.37
C LEU A 231 -9.28 -19.72 -5.78
N GLU A 232 -9.74 -20.83 -6.36
CA GLU A 232 -9.28 -22.18 -5.97
C GLU A 232 -7.78 -22.39 -6.21
N ALA A 233 -7.21 -21.79 -7.25
CA ALA A 233 -5.77 -21.85 -7.51
C ALA A 233 -4.98 -21.01 -6.47
N VAL A 234 -5.51 -19.83 -6.11
CA VAL A 234 -4.91 -18.96 -5.08
C VAL A 234 -4.92 -19.65 -3.72
N ASP A 235 -6.04 -20.26 -3.33
CA ASP A 235 -6.13 -20.96 -2.04
C ASP A 235 -5.18 -22.16 -1.97
N ARG A 236 -5.00 -22.89 -3.07
CA ARG A 236 -3.99 -23.96 -3.18
C ARG A 236 -2.57 -23.42 -3.03
N ALA A 237 -2.26 -22.25 -3.60
CA ALA A 237 -0.94 -21.64 -3.48
C ALA A 237 -0.62 -21.12 -2.07
N ILE A 238 -1.65 -20.79 -1.28
CA ILE A 238 -1.52 -20.28 0.09
C ILE A 238 -1.50 -21.41 1.12
N THR A 239 -2.20 -22.51 0.85
CA THR A 239 -2.30 -23.65 1.76
C THR A 239 -1.07 -24.56 1.60
N PRO A 240 -0.25 -24.79 2.64
CA PRO A 240 0.84 -25.74 2.56
C PRO A 240 0.33 -27.15 2.20
N GLU A 241 0.96 -27.84 1.24
CA GLU A 241 0.60 -29.21 0.81
C GLU A 241 0.45 -30.21 1.97
N LYS A 242 1.13 -29.99 3.10
CA LYS A 242 1.03 -30.82 4.32
C LYS A 242 -0.37 -30.81 4.96
N ILE A 243 -1.19 -29.77 4.76
CA ILE A 243 -2.54 -29.68 5.32
C ILE A 243 -3.56 -30.44 4.45
N LEU A 244 -3.41 -30.38 3.13
CA LEU A 244 -4.26 -31.11 2.17
C LEU A 244 -4.10 -32.63 2.31
N LYS A 245 -2.87 -33.11 2.53
CA LYS A 245 -2.63 -34.53 2.84
C LYS A 245 -3.19 -34.97 4.20
N LYS A 246 -3.51 -34.08 5.13
CA LYS A 246 -4.10 -34.45 6.44
C LYS A 246 -5.63 -34.57 6.40
N LYS A 247 -6.29 -33.88 5.46
CA LYS A 247 -7.76 -33.98 5.24
C LYS A 247 -8.19 -35.22 4.46
N LEU A 248 -7.28 -35.86 3.72
CA LEU A 248 -7.58 -37.06 2.92
C LEU A 248 -7.41 -38.39 3.68
N TRP A 249 -7.06 -38.37 4.97
CA TRP A 249 -6.91 -39.58 5.81
C TRP A 249 -8.02 -39.71 6.87
N PHE A 250 -8.99 -38.80 6.89
CA PHE A 250 -10.15 -38.83 7.79
C PHE A 250 -11.50 -38.75 7.05
N GLY A 251 -11.55 -39.26 5.82
CA GLY A 251 -12.79 -39.45 5.05
C GLY A 251 -12.91 -40.89 4.62
#